data_AF-A0A7V5JIB8-F1
#
_entry.id   AF-A0A7V5JIB8-F1
#
_cell.length_a   1.000
_cell.length_b   1.000
_cell.length_c   1.000
_cell.angle_alpha   90.00
_cell.angle_beta   90.00
_cell.angle_gamma   90.00
#
_symmetry.space_group_name_H-M   'P 1'
#
loop_
_entity.id
_entity.type
_entity.pdbx_description
1 polymer ?
#
loop_
_entity_poly.entity_id
_entity_poly.type
_entity_poly.pdbx_seq_one_letter_code
_entity_poly.pdbx_strand_id
1 'polypeptide(L)'
;MARYIFITGGVVSSLGKGIASASLAALLEARGLKVTLLKLDPYINVDPGTMSPFQHGEVFVTADGAETDLDLGHYERFVRTTMSRRNNFTTGQIYENVIRKERRGDYLGGTVQVIPHITDEIKRCIREGAEEADVAMIEIGGTVGDIESLPFLEAIRQMGVELGHERALFMHLTLVPYIAASGEIKTKPTQHSVKELRSIGIQPDILLCRADRDLPDEERRKIALFTNVEERAVISARDVDSIYKVPLVLHEQGLDQIVVDKFHLDVPPADLSEWQQVIHDMEHPDGEVTIAMVGKYVNLTESYKSLTEALIHAGIHTHTKVNIRYVDSEAVEAQGTGILDGVDAILVPGGFGLRGVEGKIAAVQKAREEKIPYLGICLGMQVAVIEYARNVAGLEGAHSTEFDRHAPHPVIALITEWTNEDGTVERRSEHSDLGGTMRLGAQKCRLREGT
;
A
#
# COMPACT_ATOMS: atom_id res chain seq x y z
N MET A 1 -23.54 -10.78 9.43
CA MET A 1 -22.17 -11.13 9.87
C MET A 1 -21.29 -11.14 8.64
N ALA A 2 -20.14 -10.49 8.69
CA ALA A 2 -19.19 -10.46 7.60
C ALA A 2 -18.74 -11.86 7.18
N ARG A 3 -18.45 -12.02 5.90
CA ARG A 3 -17.72 -13.16 5.33
C ARG A 3 -16.25 -12.78 5.15
N TYR A 4 -15.35 -13.74 5.22
CA TYR A 4 -13.90 -13.50 5.26
C TYR A 4 -13.22 -14.22 4.11
N ILE A 5 -12.37 -13.50 3.38
CA ILE A 5 -11.46 -14.10 2.40
C ILE A 5 -10.05 -13.88 2.94
N PHE A 6 -9.37 -14.96 3.32
CA PHE A 6 -8.00 -14.91 3.79
C PHE A 6 -7.05 -15.06 2.61
N ILE A 7 -6.27 -14.02 2.32
CA ILE A 7 -5.33 -13.96 1.20
C ILE A 7 -3.92 -14.25 1.70
N THR A 8 -3.30 -15.28 1.14
CA THR A 8 -1.93 -15.69 1.47
C THR A 8 -1.09 -15.77 0.20
N GLY A 9 0.24 -15.72 0.34
CA GLY A 9 1.16 -15.91 -0.79
C GLY A 9 2.22 -16.94 -0.45
N GLY A 10 2.71 -17.63 -1.47
CA GLY A 10 3.78 -18.60 -1.31
C GLY A 10 4.78 -18.58 -2.47
N VAL A 11 5.82 -19.41 -2.38
CA VAL A 11 6.96 -19.46 -3.32
C VAL A 11 7.89 -18.24 -3.22
N VAL A 12 7.39 -17.02 -3.45
CA VAL A 12 8.17 -15.77 -3.38
C VAL A 12 7.32 -14.63 -2.81
N SER A 13 7.99 -13.60 -2.28
CA SER A 13 7.37 -12.31 -2.00
C SER A 13 7.12 -11.51 -3.30
N SER A 14 6.44 -10.36 -3.19
CA SER A 14 6.19 -9.46 -4.34
C SER A 14 5.36 -10.06 -5.49
N LEU A 15 4.50 -11.03 -5.20
CA LEU A 15 3.56 -11.61 -6.16
C LEU A 15 2.41 -10.67 -6.57
N GLY A 16 2.25 -9.53 -5.90
CA GLY A 16 1.09 -8.64 -6.09
C GLY A 16 -0.13 -9.05 -5.28
N LYS A 17 0.06 -9.52 -4.03
CA LYS A 17 -1.04 -9.85 -3.11
C LYS A 17 -1.96 -8.65 -2.90
N GLY A 18 -1.42 -7.48 -2.57
CA GLY A 18 -2.19 -6.23 -2.38
C GLY A 18 -3.09 -5.92 -3.56
N ILE A 19 -2.55 -5.93 -4.78
CA ILE A 19 -3.31 -5.67 -6.01
C ILE A 19 -4.36 -6.76 -6.27
N ALA A 20 -4.06 -8.04 -6.04
CA ALA A 20 -5.02 -9.12 -6.23
C ALA A 20 -6.18 -9.02 -5.22
N SER A 21 -5.89 -8.74 -3.95
CA SER A 21 -6.87 -8.49 -2.89
C SER A 21 -7.76 -7.30 -3.25
N ALA A 22 -7.16 -6.18 -3.64
CA ALA A 22 -7.84 -4.96 -4.04
C ALA A 22 -8.70 -5.14 -5.31
N SER A 23 -8.21 -5.92 -6.28
CA SER A 23 -8.96 -6.20 -7.51
C SER A 23 -10.18 -7.06 -7.25
N LEU A 24 -10.05 -8.12 -6.44
CA LEU A 24 -11.22 -8.91 -6.02
C LEU A 24 -12.22 -8.06 -5.24
N ALA A 25 -11.72 -7.19 -4.37
CA ALA A 25 -12.55 -6.26 -3.62
C ALA A 25 -13.36 -5.34 -4.54
N ALA A 26 -12.72 -4.75 -5.54
CA ALA A 26 -13.36 -3.90 -6.55
C ALA A 26 -14.43 -4.67 -7.33
N LEU A 27 -14.19 -5.94 -7.68
CA LEU A 27 -15.19 -6.78 -8.35
C LEU A 27 -16.41 -7.06 -7.47
N LEU A 28 -16.20 -7.31 -6.17
CA LEU A 28 -17.30 -7.53 -5.23
C LEU A 28 -18.06 -6.23 -4.93
N GLU A 29 -17.38 -5.09 -4.86
CA GLU A 29 -18.01 -3.77 -4.73
C GLU A 29 -18.85 -3.42 -5.98
N ALA A 30 -18.35 -3.75 -7.18
CA ALA A 30 -19.08 -3.62 -8.44
C ALA A 30 -20.33 -4.53 -8.52
N ARG A 31 -20.45 -5.52 -7.63
CA ARG A 31 -21.66 -6.34 -7.43
C ARG A 31 -22.58 -5.79 -6.34
N GLY A 32 -22.27 -4.64 -5.77
CA GLY A 32 -23.08 -3.97 -4.75
C GLY A 32 -22.82 -4.43 -3.32
N LEU A 33 -21.73 -5.15 -3.04
CA LEU A 33 -21.36 -5.57 -1.68
C LEU A 33 -20.54 -4.48 -0.98
N LYS A 34 -20.78 -4.29 0.33
CA LYS A 34 -19.88 -3.48 1.16
C LYS A 34 -18.64 -4.29 1.49
N VAL A 35 -17.48 -3.83 1.04
CA VAL A 35 -16.20 -4.52 1.21
C VAL A 35 -15.24 -3.77 2.13
N THR A 36 -14.34 -4.49 2.79
CA THR A 36 -13.23 -3.89 3.55
C THR A 36 -11.97 -4.74 3.41
N LEU A 37 -10.80 -4.12 3.53
CA LEU A 37 -9.51 -4.79 3.38
C LEU A 37 -8.67 -4.58 4.65
N LEU A 38 -7.99 -5.64 5.07
CA LEU A 38 -7.10 -5.61 6.21
C LEU A 38 -5.74 -6.18 5.78
N LYS A 39 -4.66 -5.53 6.21
CA LYS A 39 -3.29 -5.99 6.03
C LYS A 39 -2.71 -6.43 7.38
N LEU A 40 -2.23 -7.66 7.45
CA LEU A 40 -1.51 -8.20 8.60
C LEU A 40 -0.03 -8.36 8.27
N ASP A 41 0.81 -7.51 8.85
CA ASP A 41 2.23 -7.44 8.55
C ASP A 41 3.08 -8.21 9.56
N PRO A 42 3.91 -9.18 9.12
CA PRO A 42 4.59 -10.09 10.04
C PRO A 42 5.82 -9.50 10.74
N TYR A 43 6.17 -8.24 10.46
CA TYR A 43 7.32 -7.57 11.08
C TYR A 43 7.06 -7.07 12.51
N ILE A 44 8.15 -6.85 13.26
CA ILE A 44 8.13 -6.51 14.71
C ILE A 44 7.95 -5.01 14.96
N ASN A 45 8.19 -4.14 13.97
CA ASN A 45 7.86 -2.71 14.11
C ASN A 45 6.38 -2.55 14.47
N VAL A 46 6.08 -1.75 15.50
CA VAL A 46 4.69 -1.53 15.95
C VAL A 46 3.89 -0.85 14.85
N ASP A 47 4.50 0.12 14.17
CA ASP A 47 3.97 0.82 13.01
C ASP A 47 5.10 1.04 11.98
N PRO A 48 4.74 1.25 10.69
CA PRO A 48 5.70 1.54 9.63
C PRO A 48 6.22 2.99 9.64
N GLY A 49 5.70 3.89 10.48
CA GLY A 49 6.16 5.29 10.56
C GLY A 49 7.64 5.40 10.96
N THR A 50 8.17 4.38 11.64
CA THR A 50 9.60 4.28 11.98
C THR A 50 10.47 3.60 10.92
N MET A 51 9.87 3.07 9.85
CA MET A 51 10.59 2.30 8.83
C MET A 51 11.21 3.22 7.78
N SER A 52 12.33 2.78 7.21
CA SER A 52 12.99 3.54 6.16
C SER A 52 12.24 3.39 4.83
N PRO A 53 11.91 4.49 4.13
CA PRO A 53 11.29 4.41 2.81
C PRO A 53 12.12 3.68 1.76
N PHE A 54 13.44 3.54 1.96
CA PHE A 54 14.33 2.79 1.07
C PHE A 54 14.13 1.28 1.10
N GLN A 55 13.57 0.75 2.20
CA GLN A 55 13.41 -0.69 2.38
C GLN A 55 11.95 -1.09 2.27
N HIS A 56 11.05 -0.24 2.77
CA HIS A 56 9.63 -0.56 2.90
C HIS A 56 8.76 0.08 1.82
N GLY A 57 9.28 1.05 1.06
CA GLY A 57 8.45 1.91 0.21
C GLY A 57 7.84 3.06 1.01
N GLU A 58 6.85 3.74 0.44
CA GLU A 58 6.20 4.85 1.13
C GLU A 58 5.45 4.40 2.40
N VAL A 59 5.30 5.33 3.34
CA VAL A 59 4.38 5.18 4.47
C VAL A 59 3.06 5.80 4.06
N PHE A 60 1.98 5.02 4.06
CA PHE A 60 0.65 5.51 3.76
C PHE A 60 -0.02 6.05 5.02
N VAL A 61 -0.64 7.23 4.94
CA VAL A 61 -1.30 7.85 6.10
C VAL A 61 -2.81 7.86 5.88
N THR A 62 -3.55 7.19 6.77
CA THR A 62 -5.02 7.14 6.72
C THR A 62 -5.65 8.43 7.23
N ALA A 63 -6.95 8.62 6.96
CA ALA A 63 -7.70 9.78 7.41
C ALA A 63 -7.69 9.96 8.94
N ASP A 64 -7.68 8.86 9.71
CA ASP A 64 -7.58 8.85 11.18
C ASP A 64 -6.15 8.93 11.72
N GLY A 65 -5.19 9.27 10.86
CA GLY A 65 -3.81 9.57 11.21
C GLY A 65 -2.95 8.35 11.53
N ALA A 66 -3.34 7.16 11.08
CA ALA A 66 -2.50 5.97 11.20
C ALA A 66 -1.42 6.00 10.12
N GLU A 67 -0.18 5.82 10.51
CA GLU A 67 0.93 5.49 9.61
C GLU A 67 0.87 3.99 9.32
N THR A 68 0.79 3.62 8.05
CA THR A 68 0.45 2.26 7.61
C THR A 68 1.28 1.82 6.40
N ASP A 69 1.21 0.52 6.11
CA ASP A 69 1.84 -0.08 4.95
C ASP A 69 1.27 0.49 3.64
N LEU A 70 2.09 0.52 2.58
CA LEU A 70 1.72 1.09 1.28
C LEU A 70 0.53 0.36 0.62
N ASP A 71 0.27 -0.91 0.98
CA ASP A 71 -0.84 -1.68 0.42
C ASP A 71 -2.20 -1.04 0.77
N LEU A 72 -2.32 -0.31 1.88
CA LEU A 72 -3.56 0.42 2.17
C LEU A 72 -3.85 1.50 1.11
N GLY A 73 -2.82 2.10 0.54
CA GLY A 73 -2.97 3.00 -0.60
C GLY A 73 -3.44 2.27 -1.86
N HIS A 74 -3.05 1.00 -2.06
CA HIS A 74 -3.63 0.18 -3.12
C HIS A 74 -5.11 -0.11 -2.87
N TYR A 75 -5.49 -0.38 -1.63
CA TYR A 75 -6.88 -0.65 -1.28
C TYR A 75 -7.76 0.57 -1.59
N GLU A 76 -7.42 1.76 -1.08
CA GLU A 76 -8.21 2.99 -1.30
C GLU A 76 -8.24 3.44 -2.77
N ARG A 77 -7.26 3.03 -3.59
CA ARG A 77 -7.28 3.31 -5.03
C ARG A 77 -8.26 2.42 -5.81
N PHE A 78 -8.62 1.26 -5.26
CA PHE A 78 -9.44 0.26 -5.95
C PHE A 78 -10.86 0.15 -5.41
N VAL A 79 -11.09 0.50 -4.14
CA VAL A 79 -12.42 0.45 -3.52
C VAL A 79 -12.81 1.79 -2.92
N ARG A 80 -14.11 2.01 -2.76
CA ARG A 80 -14.64 3.26 -2.18
C ARG A 80 -14.51 3.30 -0.65
N THR A 81 -14.29 2.17 0.00
CA THR A 81 -14.09 2.09 1.45
C THR A 81 -12.81 2.78 1.87
N THR A 82 -12.92 3.77 2.77
CA THR A 82 -11.78 4.44 3.39
C THR A 82 -11.17 3.55 4.47
N MET A 83 -9.86 3.39 4.44
CA MET A 83 -9.10 2.63 5.43
C MET A 83 -8.86 3.48 6.69
N SER A 84 -8.63 2.79 7.81
CA SER A 84 -8.34 3.38 9.11
C SER A 84 -7.23 2.59 9.81
N ARG A 85 -6.86 2.99 11.04
CA ARG A 85 -5.97 2.17 11.89
C ARG A 85 -6.43 0.73 12.10
N ARG A 86 -7.72 0.43 11.91
CA ARG A 86 -8.27 -0.94 12.05
C ARG A 86 -7.98 -1.82 10.83
N ASN A 87 -7.38 -1.27 9.78
CA ASN A 87 -7.11 -1.94 8.52
C ASN A 87 -5.65 -2.38 8.37
N ASN A 88 -4.77 -2.04 9.32
CA ASN A 88 -3.38 -2.49 9.33
C ASN A 88 -2.97 -2.90 10.75
N PHE A 89 -2.45 -4.12 10.89
CA PHE A 89 -1.89 -4.60 12.15
C PHE A 89 -0.57 -5.30 11.91
N THR A 90 0.38 -5.12 12.84
CA THR A 90 1.72 -5.70 12.76
C THR A 90 1.92 -6.75 13.85
N THR A 91 2.87 -7.67 13.68
CA THR A 91 3.28 -8.58 14.78
C THR A 91 3.70 -7.77 16.01
N GLY A 92 4.44 -6.68 15.82
CA GLY A 92 4.85 -5.77 16.89
C GLY A 92 3.69 -5.26 17.74
N GLN A 93 2.66 -4.72 17.09
CA GLN A 93 1.47 -4.16 17.74
C GLN A 93 0.66 -5.24 18.46
N ILE A 94 0.48 -6.42 17.86
CA ILE A 94 -0.22 -7.54 18.49
C ILE A 94 0.49 -7.98 19.77
N TYR A 95 1.81 -8.16 19.70
CA TYR A 95 2.61 -8.56 20.86
C TYR A 95 2.60 -7.49 21.94
N GLU A 96 2.73 -6.21 21.56
CA GLU A 96 2.63 -5.09 22.48
C GLU A 96 1.28 -5.09 23.23
N ASN A 97 0.18 -5.25 22.51
CA ASN A 97 -1.17 -5.31 23.10
C ASN A 97 -1.29 -6.45 24.11
N VAL A 98 -0.83 -7.65 23.74
CA VAL A 98 -0.89 -8.82 24.64
C VAL A 98 -0.01 -8.63 25.87
N ILE A 99 1.20 -8.08 25.72
CA ILE A 99 2.10 -7.78 26.85
C ILE A 99 1.48 -6.71 27.76
N ARG A 100 0.86 -5.66 27.21
CA ARG A 100 0.16 -4.63 27.99
C ARG A 100 -1.00 -5.21 28.80
N LYS A 101 -1.81 -6.10 28.20
CA LYS A 101 -2.89 -6.83 28.90
C LYS A 101 -2.36 -7.71 30.04
N GLU A 102 -1.23 -8.39 29.81
CA GLU A 102 -0.56 -9.17 30.86
C GLU A 102 -0.14 -8.31 32.04
N ARG A 103 0.56 -7.20 31.79
CA ARG A 103 1.01 -6.28 32.85
C ARG A 103 -0.13 -5.61 33.60
N ARG A 104 -1.28 -5.39 32.95
CA ARG A 104 -2.49 -4.87 33.59
C ARG A 104 -3.20 -5.90 34.49
N GLY A 105 -2.87 -7.18 34.34
CA GLY A 105 -3.44 -8.27 35.11
C GLY A 105 -4.66 -8.95 34.46
N ASP A 106 -4.93 -8.68 33.18
CA ASP A 106 -6.11 -9.22 32.46
C ASP A 106 -6.10 -10.76 32.38
N TYR A 107 -4.91 -11.38 32.44
CA TYR A 107 -4.74 -12.84 32.42
C TYR A 107 -4.67 -13.49 33.80
N LEU A 108 -4.98 -12.74 34.88
CA LEU A 108 -5.16 -13.24 36.25
C LEU A 108 -3.96 -14.07 36.79
N GLY A 109 -2.74 -13.72 36.39
CA GLY A 109 -1.51 -14.43 36.78
C GLY A 109 -1.26 -15.75 36.03
N GLY A 110 -2.07 -16.07 35.02
CA GLY A 110 -1.86 -17.21 34.14
C GLY A 110 -0.69 -17.02 33.17
N THR A 111 -0.13 -18.13 32.68
CA THR A 111 0.95 -18.10 31.67
C THR A 111 0.42 -17.65 30.32
N VAL A 112 0.98 -16.55 29.80
CA VAL A 112 0.69 -16.04 28.45
C VAL A 112 1.51 -16.81 27.41
N GLN A 113 0.87 -17.20 26.32
CA GLN A 113 1.39 -18.06 25.25
C GLN A 113 0.92 -17.58 23.89
N VAL A 114 1.59 -18.01 22.81
CA VAL A 114 1.16 -17.69 21.43
C VAL A 114 -0.26 -18.18 21.17
N ILE A 115 -0.55 -19.42 21.54
CA ILE A 115 -1.91 -19.97 21.53
C ILE A 115 -2.38 -20.10 22.98
N PRO A 116 -3.54 -19.55 23.37
CA PRO A 116 -4.47 -18.82 22.52
C PRO A 116 -4.21 -17.30 22.45
N HIS A 117 -3.41 -16.72 23.35
CA HIS A 117 -3.42 -15.26 23.60
C HIS A 117 -3.04 -14.39 22.40
N ILE A 118 -1.97 -14.72 21.67
CA ILE A 118 -1.57 -13.98 20.45
C ILE A 118 -2.58 -14.24 19.33
N THR A 119 -2.97 -15.50 19.12
CA THR A 119 -3.95 -15.84 18.09
C THR A 119 -5.32 -15.21 18.34
N ASP A 120 -5.77 -15.14 19.59
CA ASP A 120 -7.03 -14.51 19.97
C ASP A 120 -6.99 -13.00 19.78
N GLU A 121 -5.84 -12.36 20.04
CA GLU A 121 -5.66 -10.94 19.76
C GLU A 121 -5.71 -10.66 18.25
N ILE A 122 -5.06 -11.50 17.42
CA ILE A 122 -5.15 -11.41 15.96
C ILE A 122 -6.61 -11.57 15.50
N LYS A 123 -7.31 -12.61 15.98
CA LYS A 123 -8.73 -12.84 15.63
C LYS A 123 -9.61 -11.68 16.06
N ARG A 124 -9.33 -11.05 17.21
CA ARG A 124 -10.04 -9.85 17.68
C ARG A 124 -9.85 -8.69 16.71
N CYS A 125 -8.60 -8.37 16.36
CA CYS A 125 -8.25 -7.32 15.40
C CYS A 125 -8.92 -7.53 14.03
N ILE A 126 -8.89 -8.76 13.50
CA ILE A 126 -9.55 -9.10 12.24
C ILE A 126 -11.06 -8.83 12.31
N ARG A 127 -11.73 -9.26 13.37
CA ARG A 127 -13.19 -9.06 13.53
C ARG A 127 -13.56 -7.58 13.69
N GLU A 128 -12.73 -6.81 14.40
CA GLU A 128 -12.93 -5.37 14.61
C GLU A 128 -12.72 -4.56 13.33
N GLY A 129 -11.75 -4.93 12.48
CA GLY A 129 -11.57 -4.27 11.18
C GLY A 129 -12.55 -4.74 10.10
N ALA A 130 -13.12 -5.94 10.24
CA ALA A 130 -14.19 -6.45 9.38
C ALA A 130 -15.59 -5.92 9.78
N GLU A 131 -15.68 -5.09 10.82
CA GLU A 131 -16.93 -4.54 11.32
C GLU A 131 -17.67 -3.80 10.19
N GLU A 132 -18.98 -4.01 10.11
CA GLU A 132 -19.89 -3.43 9.11
C GLU A 132 -19.73 -3.82 7.63
N ALA A 133 -18.77 -4.68 7.24
CA ALA A 133 -18.64 -5.15 5.87
C ALA A 133 -19.45 -6.43 5.59
N ASP A 134 -19.88 -6.62 4.35
CA ASP A 134 -20.45 -7.89 3.88
C ASP A 134 -19.33 -8.92 3.64
N VAL A 135 -18.22 -8.47 3.06
CA VAL A 135 -17.03 -9.28 2.79
C VAL A 135 -15.76 -8.53 3.21
N ALA A 136 -14.92 -9.18 4.01
CA ALA A 136 -13.62 -8.67 4.45
C ALA A 136 -12.47 -9.48 3.82
N MET A 137 -11.56 -8.79 3.14
CA MET A 137 -10.35 -9.36 2.57
C MET A 137 -9.21 -9.19 3.57
N ILE A 138 -8.70 -10.30 4.09
CA ILE A 138 -7.64 -10.32 5.10
C ILE A 138 -6.35 -10.76 4.44
N GLU A 139 -5.52 -9.81 4.05
CA GLU A 139 -4.20 -10.10 3.49
C GLU A 139 -3.17 -10.41 4.57
N ILE A 140 -2.53 -11.56 4.44
CA ILE A 140 -1.40 -11.96 5.28
C ILE A 140 -0.10 -11.62 4.54
N GLY A 141 0.66 -10.69 5.12
CA GLY A 141 2.00 -10.34 4.68
C GLY A 141 3.00 -11.50 4.82
N GLY A 142 4.16 -11.35 4.19
CA GLY A 142 5.19 -12.40 4.12
C GLY A 142 4.85 -13.52 3.15
N THR A 143 5.53 -14.66 3.31
CA THR A 143 5.39 -15.86 2.49
C THR A 143 5.05 -17.07 3.37
N VAL A 144 4.10 -17.89 2.93
CA VAL A 144 3.78 -19.15 3.61
C VAL A 144 5.04 -20.02 3.67
N GLY A 145 5.39 -20.45 4.87
CA GLY A 145 6.63 -21.17 5.18
C GLY A 145 7.58 -20.37 6.08
N ASP A 146 7.42 -19.04 6.12
CA ASP A 146 8.22 -18.19 6.99
C ASP A 146 7.72 -18.25 8.45
N ILE A 147 8.66 -18.23 9.40
CA ILE A 147 8.37 -18.32 10.84
C ILE A 147 7.52 -17.14 11.31
N GLU A 148 7.77 -15.96 10.73
CA GLU A 148 7.11 -14.71 11.09
C GLU A 148 5.59 -14.72 10.82
N SER A 149 5.12 -15.48 9.82
CA SER A 149 3.69 -15.58 9.48
C SER A 149 2.93 -16.63 10.29
N LEU A 150 3.62 -17.50 11.04
CA LEU A 150 2.97 -18.64 11.74
C LEU A 150 1.83 -18.24 12.68
N PRO A 151 1.94 -17.19 13.53
CA PRO A 151 0.84 -16.79 14.39
C PRO A 151 -0.39 -16.33 13.60
N PHE A 152 -0.20 -15.60 12.49
CA PHE A 152 -1.30 -15.17 11.63
C PHE A 152 -1.97 -16.34 10.93
N LEU A 153 -1.19 -17.27 10.37
CA LEU A 153 -1.70 -18.46 9.70
C LEU A 153 -2.51 -19.33 10.68
N GLU A 154 -2.03 -19.54 11.90
CA GLU A 154 -2.79 -20.28 12.91
C GLU A 154 -4.08 -19.55 13.32
N ALA A 155 -4.06 -18.21 13.45
CA ALA A 155 -5.25 -17.44 13.77
C ALA A 155 -6.33 -17.56 12.69
N ILE A 156 -5.98 -17.40 11.41
CA ILE A 156 -6.94 -17.53 10.30
C ILE A 156 -7.42 -18.98 10.12
N ARG A 157 -6.58 -19.97 10.44
CA ARG A 157 -6.97 -21.39 10.45
C ARG A 157 -8.05 -21.63 11.50
N GLN A 158 -7.87 -21.11 12.73
CA GLN A 158 -8.89 -21.16 13.78
C GLN A 158 -10.18 -20.46 13.33
N MET A 159 -10.07 -19.27 12.73
CA MET A 159 -11.25 -18.56 12.20
C MET A 159 -11.96 -19.35 11.10
N GLY A 160 -11.23 -19.98 10.18
CA GLY A 160 -11.81 -20.83 9.15
C GLY A 160 -12.64 -21.98 9.74
N VAL A 161 -12.15 -22.62 10.81
CA VAL A 161 -12.88 -23.66 11.54
C VAL A 161 -14.11 -23.09 12.27
N GLU A 162 -13.96 -21.95 12.95
CA GLU A 162 -15.04 -21.31 13.72
C GLU A 162 -16.17 -20.79 12.82
N LEU A 163 -15.83 -20.25 11.64
CA LEU A 163 -16.77 -19.59 10.72
C LEU A 163 -17.42 -20.56 9.74
N GLY A 164 -16.70 -21.61 9.35
CA GLY A 164 -17.08 -22.58 8.32
C GLY A 164 -16.92 -22.06 6.88
N HIS A 165 -16.96 -22.97 5.92
CA HIS A 165 -16.74 -22.67 4.48
C HIS A 165 -17.76 -21.68 3.88
N GLU A 166 -18.96 -21.58 4.46
CA GLU A 166 -19.99 -20.61 4.00
C GLU A 166 -19.63 -19.15 4.32
N ARG A 167 -18.65 -18.91 5.20
CA ARG A 167 -18.26 -17.57 5.67
C ARG A 167 -16.76 -17.33 5.72
N ALA A 168 -15.94 -18.32 5.41
CA ALA A 168 -14.49 -18.20 5.32
C ALA A 168 -13.98 -18.91 4.07
N LEU A 169 -13.23 -18.19 3.23
CA LEU A 169 -12.50 -18.74 2.09
C LEU A 169 -11.01 -18.43 2.20
N PHE A 170 -10.19 -19.32 1.66
CA PHE A 170 -8.75 -19.13 1.54
C PHE A 170 -8.35 -18.96 0.08
N MET A 171 -7.81 -17.78 -0.24
CA MET A 171 -7.23 -17.48 -1.55
C MET A 171 -5.71 -17.47 -1.43
N HIS A 172 -5.02 -18.30 -2.21
CA HIS A 172 -3.57 -18.44 -2.12
C HIS A 172 -2.88 -18.10 -3.45
N LEU A 173 -2.00 -17.11 -3.42
CA LEU A 173 -1.17 -16.70 -4.54
C LEU A 173 0.10 -17.53 -4.60
N THR A 174 0.47 -17.98 -5.80
CA THR A 174 1.71 -18.75 -6.04
C THR A 174 2.40 -18.29 -7.31
N LEU A 175 3.72 -18.48 -7.39
CA LEU A 175 4.47 -18.28 -8.64
C LEU A 175 4.47 -19.56 -9.48
N VAL A 176 4.15 -19.42 -10.76
CA VAL A 176 4.27 -20.46 -11.77
C VAL A 176 5.33 -20.03 -12.80
N PRO A 177 6.62 -20.38 -12.57
CA PRO A 177 7.70 -19.87 -13.39
C PRO A 177 7.79 -20.57 -14.76
N TYR A 178 8.20 -19.81 -15.76
CA TYR A 178 8.62 -20.31 -17.07
C TYR A 178 10.14 -20.51 -17.10
N ILE A 179 10.58 -21.71 -17.51
CA ILE A 179 12.01 -22.04 -17.60
C ILE A 179 12.46 -21.91 -19.04
N ALA A 180 13.12 -20.80 -19.37
CA ALA A 180 13.56 -20.50 -20.74
C ALA A 180 14.44 -21.60 -21.36
N ALA A 181 15.30 -22.23 -20.56
CA ALA A 181 16.20 -23.28 -21.02
C ALA A 181 15.47 -24.56 -21.49
N SER A 182 14.29 -24.86 -20.93
CA SER A 182 13.49 -26.03 -21.31
C SER A 182 12.19 -25.68 -22.04
N GLY A 183 11.86 -24.40 -22.17
CA GLY A 183 10.71 -23.91 -22.91
C GLY A 183 9.36 -24.24 -22.27
N GLU A 184 9.31 -24.50 -20.97
CA GLU A 184 8.10 -24.99 -20.31
C GLU A 184 7.79 -24.28 -18.98
N ILE A 185 6.51 -24.30 -18.62
CA ILE A 185 6.00 -23.83 -17.34
C ILE A 185 6.20 -24.91 -16.26
N LYS A 186 6.55 -24.49 -15.04
CA LYS A 186 6.71 -25.40 -13.89
C LYS A 186 5.65 -25.15 -12.83
N THR A 187 4.76 -26.11 -12.65
CA THR A 187 3.70 -26.10 -11.62
C THR A 187 4.13 -26.62 -10.25
N LYS A 188 5.32 -27.18 -10.14
CA LYS A 188 5.82 -27.83 -8.91
C LYS A 188 5.91 -26.83 -7.74
N PRO A 189 6.41 -25.58 -7.93
CA PRO A 189 6.43 -24.59 -6.85
C PRO A 189 5.05 -24.37 -6.23
N THR A 190 4.00 -24.20 -7.04
CA THR A 190 2.60 -24.12 -6.57
C THR A 190 2.19 -25.35 -5.76
N GLN A 191 2.50 -26.55 -6.23
CA GLN A 191 2.17 -27.80 -5.51
C GLN A 191 2.83 -27.86 -4.13
N HIS A 192 4.12 -27.49 -4.04
CA HIS A 192 4.84 -27.42 -2.78
C HIS A 192 4.27 -26.34 -1.86
N SER A 193 3.93 -25.17 -2.40
CA SER A 193 3.31 -24.07 -1.64
C SER A 193 2.00 -24.50 -0.99
N VAL A 194 1.11 -25.16 -1.75
CA VAL A 194 -0.15 -25.67 -1.21
C VAL A 194 0.09 -26.81 -0.21
N LYS A 195 1.12 -27.65 -0.41
CA LYS A 195 1.49 -28.68 0.57
C LYS A 195 1.88 -28.05 1.91
N GLU A 196 2.66 -26.97 1.91
CA GLU A 196 3.03 -26.25 3.14
C GLU A 196 1.80 -25.63 3.82
N LEU A 197 0.90 -25.00 3.06
CA LEU A 197 -0.33 -24.45 3.61
C LEU A 197 -1.23 -25.55 4.25
N ARG A 198 -1.29 -26.73 3.61
CA ARG A 198 -2.03 -27.88 4.13
C ARG A 198 -1.36 -28.53 5.34
N SER A 199 -0.03 -28.47 5.45
CA SER A 199 0.69 -29.06 6.59
C SER A 199 0.32 -28.37 7.91
N ILE A 200 -0.05 -27.10 7.85
CA ILE A 200 -0.56 -26.31 8.97
C ILE A 200 -2.09 -26.30 9.05
N GLY A 201 -2.78 -27.13 8.28
CA GLY A 201 -4.23 -27.32 8.39
C GLY A 201 -5.09 -26.33 7.61
N ILE A 202 -4.53 -25.61 6.64
CA ILE A 202 -5.28 -24.71 5.74
C ILE A 202 -5.37 -25.34 4.34
N GLN A 203 -6.59 -25.55 3.84
CA GLN A 203 -6.85 -25.93 2.46
C GLN A 203 -7.26 -24.67 1.68
N PRO A 204 -6.54 -24.29 0.61
CA PRO A 204 -6.98 -23.18 -0.23
C PRO A 204 -8.27 -23.55 -0.98
N ASP A 205 -9.17 -22.59 -1.09
CA ASP A 205 -10.39 -22.65 -1.91
C ASP A 205 -10.15 -22.12 -3.32
N ILE A 206 -9.22 -21.18 -3.47
CA ILE A 206 -8.88 -20.49 -4.71
C ILE A 206 -7.35 -20.37 -4.82
N LEU A 207 -6.81 -20.63 -6.01
CA LEU A 207 -5.41 -20.39 -6.34
C LEU A 207 -5.28 -19.31 -7.40
N LEU A 208 -4.45 -18.31 -7.12
CA LEU A 208 -4.01 -17.33 -8.10
C LEU A 208 -2.59 -17.68 -8.52
N CYS A 209 -2.45 -18.19 -9.73
CA CYS A 209 -1.19 -18.62 -10.30
C CYS A 209 -0.55 -17.45 -11.08
N ARG A 210 0.36 -16.73 -10.43
CA ARG A 210 1.13 -15.65 -11.07
C ARG A 210 2.13 -16.22 -12.07
N ALA A 211 2.09 -15.70 -13.29
CA ALA A 211 2.98 -16.11 -14.37
C ALA A 211 3.23 -14.92 -15.32
N ASP A 212 4.30 -15.01 -16.12
CA ASP A 212 4.63 -14.02 -17.16
C ASP A 212 3.75 -14.16 -18.43
N ARG A 213 2.85 -15.14 -18.45
CA ARG A 213 2.00 -15.52 -19.58
C ARG A 213 0.76 -16.26 -19.11
N ASP A 214 -0.18 -16.52 -20.02
CA ASP A 214 -1.36 -17.34 -19.73
C ASP A 214 -0.97 -18.76 -19.31
N LEU A 215 -1.63 -19.26 -18.27
CA LEU A 215 -1.52 -20.65 -17.83
C LEU A 215 -2.32 -21.56 -18.77
N PRO A 216 -1.70 -22.53 -19.46
CA PRO A 216 -2.42 -23.45 -20.32
C PRO A 216 -3.41 -24.32 -19.55
N ASP A 217 -4.54 -24.68 -20.17
CA ASP A 217 -5.60 -25.51 -19.54
C ASP A 217 -5.10 -26.85 -19.01
N GLU A 218 -4.08 -27.44 -19.63
CA GLU A 218 -3.46 -28.69 -19.14
C GLU A 218 -2.73 -28.48 -17.80
N GLU A 219 -1.95 -27.41 -17.69
CA GLU A 219 -1.25 -27.08 -16.44
C GLU A 219 -2.23 -26.62 -15.35
N ARG A 220 -3.31 -25.92 -15.71
CA ARG A 220 -4.42 -25.60 -14.80
C ARG A 220 -5.07 -26.86 -14.22
N ARG A 221 -5.46 -27.82 -15.06
CA ARG A 221 -6.04 -29.12 -14.66
C ARG A 221 -5.11 -29.90 -13.75
N LYS A 222 -3.82 -29.91 -14.09
CA LYS A 222 -2.79 -30.58 -13.30
C LYS A 222 -2.63 -29.93 -11.92
N ILE A 223 -2.55 -28.60 -11.84
CA ILE A 223 -2.51 -27.89 -10.55
C ILE A 223 -3.72 -28.29 -9.72
N ALA A 224 -4.93 -28.12 -10.26
CA ALA A 224 -6.19 -28.46 -9.59
C ALA A 224 -6.17 -29.87 -8.99
N LEU A 225 -5.76 -30.87 -9.79
CA LEU A 225 -5.64 -32.26 -9.37
C LEU A 225 -4.63 -32.47 -8.23
N PHE A 226 -3.44 -31.86 -8.32
CA PHE A 226 -2.39 -32.05 -7.31
C PHE A 226 -2.65 -31.26 -6.01
N THR A 227 -3.42 -30.17 -6.07
CA THR A 227 -3.70 -29.30 -4.93
C THR A 227 -5.06 -29.55 -4.28
N ASN A 228 -5.89 -30.40 -4.87
CA ASN A 228 -7.29 -30.64 -4.49
C ASN A 228 -8.13 -29.35 -4.49
N VAL A 229 -7.88 -28.46 -5.45
CA VAL A 229 -8.66 -27.23 -5.66
C VAL A 229 -9.54 -27.43 -6.89
N GLU A 230 -10.75 -26.88 -6.88
CA GLU A 230 -11.64 -26.92 -8.07
C GLU A 230 -10.93 -26.33 -9.29
N GLU A 231 -11.05 -26.97 -10.47
CA GLU A 231 -10.33 -26.52 -11.67
C GLU A 231 -10.63 -25.06 -12.03
N ARG A 232 -11.90 -24.66 -11.94
CA ARG A 232 -12.33 -23.27 -12.19
C ARG A 232 -11.72 -22.27 -11.19
N ALA A 233 -11.34 -22.73 -10.00
CA ALA A 233 -10.75 -21.91 -8.94
C ALA A 233 -9.21 -21.86 -9.00
N VAL A 234 -8.61 -22.38 -10.06
CA VAL A 234 -7.20 -22.17 -10.40
C VAL A 234 -7.12 -21.07 -11.46
N ILE A 235 -6.89 -19.83 -11.02
CA ILE A 235 -6.93 -18.62 -11.83
C ILE A 235 -5.53 -18.30 -12.38
N SER A 236 -5.45 -18.03 -13.68
CA SER A 236 -4.25 -17.56 -14.37
C SER A 236 -4.05 -16.06 -14.12
N ALA A 237 -3.16 -15.69 -13.20
CA ALA A 237 -2.84 -14.31 -12.90
C ALA A 237 -1.62 -13.84 -13.71
N ARG A 238 -1.79 -13.66 -15.02
CA ARG A 238 -0.69 -13.23 -15.91
C ARG A 238 -0.20 -11.81 -15.61
N ASP A 239 1.02 -11.50 -15.98
CA ASP A 239 1.51 -10.12 -16.00
C ASP A 239 0.68 -9.28 -16.97
N VAL A 240 0.31 -8.08 -16.51
CA VAL A 240 -0.39 -7.06 -17.29
C VAL A 240 0.43 -5.77 -17.27
N ASP A 241 0.26 -4.96 -18.30
CA ASP A 241 0.95 -3.68 -18.48
C ASP A 241 0.41 -2.55 -17.57
N SER A 242 -0.76 -2.75 -16.96
CA SER A 242 -1.33 -1.83 -15.98
C SER A 242 -2.13 -2.55 -14.90
N ILE A 243 -1.96 -2.11 -13.66
CA ILE A 243 -2.70 -2.65 -12.50
C ILE A 243 -4.21 -2.49 -12.65
N TYR A 244 -4.66 -1.49 -13.43
CA TYR A 244 -6.08 -1.22 -13.67
C TYR A 244 -6.75 -2.26 -14.57
N LYS A 245 -5.97 -3.09 -15.28
CA LYS A 245 -6.49 -4.23 -16.05
C LYS A 245 -6.72 -5.49 -15.21
N VAL A 246 -6.14 -5.56 -14.01
CA VAL A 246 -6.21 -6.77 -13.16
C VAL A 246 -7.65 -7.14 -12.80
N PRO A 247 -8.55 -6.21 -12.40
CA PRO A 247 -9.95 -6.54 -12.14
C PRO A 247 -10.62 -7.20 -13.36
N LEU A 248 -10.41 -6.66 -14.57
CA LEU A 248 -10.99 -7.23 -15.79
C LEU A 248 -10.46 -8.65 -16.07
N VAL A 249 -9.15 -8.86 -15.99
CA VAL A 249 -8.53 -10.18 -16.26
C VAL A 249 -8.97 -11.24 -15.26
N LEU A 250 -9.19 -10.86 -13.99
CA LEU A 250 -9.70 -11.78 -12.97
C LEU A 250 -11.20 -12.04 -13.15
N HIS A 251 -11.97 -11.03 -13.56
CA HIS A 251 -13.40 -11.18 -13.85
C HIS A 251 -13.66 -12.06 -15.08
N GLU A 252 -12.85 -11.93 -16.13
CA GLU A 252 -12.92 -12.79 -17.33
C GLU A 252 -12.78 -14.27 -17.00
N GLN A 253 -12.06 -14.60 -15.93
CA GLN A 253 -11.89 -15.97 -15.42
C GLN A 253 -12.92 -16.35 -14.34
N GLY A 254 -13.85 -15.45 -14.02
CA GLY A 254 -14.95 -15.68 -13.09
C GLY A 254 -14.55 -15.73 -11.62
N LEU A 255 -13.43 -15.09 -11.22
CA LEU A 255 -12.96 -15.10 -9.83
C LEU A 255 -14.04 -14.63 -8.84
N ASP A 256 -14.68 -13.50 -9.14
CA ASP A 256 -15.76 -12.94 -8.34
C ASP A 256 -17.00 -13.85 -8.32
N GLN A 257 -17.32 -14.50 -9.44
CA GLN A 257 -18.43 -15.46 -9.49
C GLN A 257 -18.15 -16.70 -8.61
N ILE A 258 -16.91 -17.19 -8.56
CA ILE A 258 -16.52 -18.29 -7.68
C ILE A 258 -16.74 -17.93 -6.21
N VAL A 259 -16.40 -16.69 -5.83
CA VAL A 259 -16.65 -16.19 -4.47
C VAL A 259 -18.15 -16.12 -4.18
N VAL A 260 -18.94 -15.55 -5.10
CA VAL A 260 -20.41 -15.47 -5.00
C VAL A 260 -21.02 -16.85 -4.79
N ASP A 261 -20.62 -17.84 -5.59
CA ASP A 261 -21.13 -19.20 -5.52
C ASP A 261 -20.76 -19.87 -4.18
N LYS A 262 -19.49 -19.77 -3.77
CA LYS A 262 -18.97 -20.40 -2.55
C LYS A 262 -19.57 -19.81 -1.28
N PHE A 263 -19.90 -18.52 -1.30
CA PHE A 263 -20.56 -17.83 -0.18
C PHE A 263 -22.08 -17.79 -0.25
N HIS A 264 -22.66 -18.38 -1.31
CA HIS A 264 -24.09 -18.39 -1.57
C HIS A 264 -24.69 -16.97 -1.53
N LEU A 265 -24.03 -16.04 -2.22
CA LEU A 265 -24.45 -14.64 -2.30
C LEU A 265 -25.48 -14.46 -3.42
N ASP A 266 -26.55 -13.72 -3.13
CA ASP A 266 -27.53 -13.29 -4.13
C ASP A 266 -27.24 -11.82 -4.48
N VAL A 267 -26.43 -11.62 -5.52
CA VAL A 267 -25.94 -10.32 -5.96
C VAL A 267 -25.96 -10.23 -7.50
N PRO A 268 -26.13 -9.03 -8.07
CA PRO A 268 -26.05 -8.87 -9.51
C PRO A 268 -24.66 -9.23 -10.08
N PRO A 269 -24.54 -9.40 -11.41
CA PRO A 269 -23.25 -9.37 -12.10
C PRO A 269 -22.49 -8.07 -11.84
N ALA A 270 -21.16 -8.11 -11.89
CA ALA A 270 -20.32 -6.93 -11.68
C ALA A 270 -20.47 -5.94 -12.85
N ASP A 271 -20.70 -4.66 -12.55
CA ASP A 271 -20.59 -3.57 -13.53
C ASP A 271 -19.19 -2.98 -13.51
N LEU A 272 -18.42 -3.21 -14.57
CA LEU A 272 -17.02 -2.78 -14.69
C LEU A 272 -16.85 -1.61 -15.67
N SER A 273 -17.93 -0.88 -15.98
CA SER A 273 -17.90 0.27 -16.89
C SER A 273 -16.89 1.35 -16.47
N GLU A 274 -16.79 1.65 -15.17
CA GLU A 274 -15.79 2.60 -14.63
C GLU A 274 -14.35 2.13 -14.93
N TRP A 275 -14.06 0.84 -14.71
CA TRP A 275 -12.75 0.25 -14.98
C TRP A 275 -12.40 0.23 -16.46
N GLN A 276 -13.37 -0.09 -17.31
CA GLN A 276 -13.22 -0.06 -18.76
C GLN A 276 -12.91 1.35 -19.26
N GLN A 277 -13.57 2.37 -18.71
CA GLN A 277 -13.33 3.77 -19.04
C GLN A 277 -11.90 4.20 -18.65
N VAL A 278 -11.46 3.85 -17.43
CA VAL A 278 -10.09 4.13 -16.96
C VAL A 278 -9.04 3.56 -17.90
N ILE A 279 -9.21 2.31 -18.34
CA ILE A 279 -8.28 1.67 -19.28
C ILE A 279 -8.33 2.35 -20.65
N HIS A 280 -9.53 2.63 -21.16
CA HIS A 280 -9.70 3.30 -22.44
C HIS A 280 -8.96 4.64 -22.48
N ASP A 281 -9.13 5.47 -21.46
CA ASP A 281 -8.55 6.81 -21.39
C ASP A 281 -7.03 6.80 -21.18
N MET A 282 -6.53 5.77 -20.48
CA MET A 282 -5.10 5.54 -20.32
C MET A 282 -4.42 5.07 -21.62
N GLU A 283 -5.12 4.28 -22.45
CA GLU A 283 -4.59 3.73 -23.71
C GLU A 283 -4.70 4.70 -24.90
N HIS A 284 -5.57 5.70 -24.81
CA HIS A 284 -5.85 6.66 -25.89
C HIS A 284 -5.64 8.12 -25.45
N PRO A 285 -4.41 8.54 -25.09
CA PRO A 285 -4.12 9.93 -24.73
C PRO A 285 -4.09 10.85 -25.97
N ASP A 286 -4.53 12.10 -25.80
CA ASP A 286 -4.50 13.18 -26.80
C ASP A 286 -3.13 13.88 -26.88
N GLY A 287 -2.29 13.72 -25.86
CA GLY A 287 -0.97 14.33 -25.78
C GLY A 287 -0.10 13.70 -24.70
N GLU A 288 1.12 14.21 -24.55
CA GLU A 288 2.05 13.78 -23.51
C GLU A 288 2.75 14.96 -22.85
N VAL A 289 3.10 14.79 -21.58
CA VAL A 289 3.89 15.74 -20.78
C VAL A 289 4.95 15.01 -19.99
N THR A 290 6.10 15.63 -19.80
CA THR A 290 7.20 15.10 -19.00
C THR A 290 7.33 15.88 -17.70
N ILE A 291 7.13 15.19 -16.57
CA ILE A 291 7.23 15.77 -15.23
C ILE A 291 8.48 15.22 -14.54
N ALA A 292 9.38 16.12 -14.12
CA ALA A 292 10.51 15.72 -13.27
C ALA A 292 10.07 15.57 -11.82
N MET A 293 10.23 14.38 -11.25
CA MET A 293 10.07 14.13 -9.82
C MET A 293 11.44 14.20 -9.15
N VAL A 294 11.74 15.32 -8.48
CA VAL A 294 13.05 15.62 -7.90
C VAL A 294 13.10 15.15 -6.45
N GLY A 295 13.46 13.88 -6.27
CA GLY A 295 13.42 13.18 -4.99
C GLY A 295 14.79 12.74 -4.50
N LYS A 296 14.82 12.24 -3.27
CA LYS A 296 15.99 11.54 -2.69
C LYS A 296 15.89 10.04 -2.91
N TYR A 297 14.68 9.51 -3.01
CA TYR A 297 14.40 8.07 -3.03
C TYR A 297 14.09 7.57 -4.45
N VAL A 298 14.88 8.00 -5.45
CA VAL A 298 14.56 7.72 -6.87
C VAL A 298 14.94 6.32 -7.36
N ASN A 299 15.79 5.60 -6.61
CA ASN A 299 16.19 4.22 -6.97
C ASN A 299 15.13 3.17 -6.61
N LEU A 300 14.16 3.52 -5.76
CA LEU A 300 13.02 2.68 -5.43
C LEU A 300 11.74 3.46 -5.73
N THR A 301 11.11 3.14 -6.86
CA THR A 301 9.87 3.80 -7.31
C THR A 301 8.74 3.69 -6.27
N GLU A 302 8.75 2.63 -5.46
CA GLU A 302 7.77 2.42 -4.38
C GLU A 302 7.83 3.47 -3.27
N SER A 303 8.94 4.20 -3.11
CA SER A 303 9.03 5.29 -2.14
C SER A 303 8.16 6.51 -2.49
N TYR A 304 7.64 6.57 -3.72
CA TYR A 304 6.76 7.64 -4.22
C TYR A 304 5.54 7.07 -4.96
N LYS A 305 5.05 5.90 -4.51
CA LYS A 305 4.00 5.17 -5.21
C LYS A 305 2.72 5.99 -5.34
N SER A 306 2.22 6.59 -4.25
CA SER A 306 1.00 7.40 -4.28
C SER A 306 1.12 8.65 -5.13
N LEU A 307 2.30 9.27 -5.17
CA LEU A 307 2.54 10.43 -6.05
C LEU A 307 2.57 10.04 -7.52
N THR A 308 3.20 8.90 -7.81
CA THR A 308 3.24 8.32 -9.15
C THR A 308 1.82 8.00 -9.64
N GLU A 309 1.01 7.33 -8.82
CA GLU A 309 -0.39 7.02 -9.17
C GLU A 309 -1.24 8.28 -9.30
N ALA A 310 -1.08 9.28 -8.44
CA ALA A 310 -1.83 10.54 -8.54
C ALA A 310 -1.54 11.28 -9.86
N LEU A 311 -0.29 11.27 -10.32
CA LEU A 311 0.07 11.83 -11.63
C LEU A 311 -0.53 11.03 -12.78
N ILE A 312 -0.55 9.70 -12.69
CA ILE A 312 -1.22 8.84 -13.67
C ILE A 312 -2.72 9.13 -13.71
N HIS A 313 -3.38 9.26 -12.55
CA HIS A 313 -4.81 9.59 -12.45
C HIS A 313 -5.14 10.96 -13.05
N ALA A 314 -4.30 11.96 -12.79
CA ALA A 314 -4.43 13.27 -13.43
C ALA A 314 -4.29 13.17 -14.95
N GLY A 315 -3.34 12.35 -15.43
CA GLY A 315 -3.19 12.03 -16.85
C GLY A 315 -4.44 11.40 -17.46
N ILE A 316 -5.00 10.38 -16.81
CA ILE A 316 -6.24 9.71 -17.23
C ILE A 316 -7.40 10.71 -17.32
N HIS A 317 -7.57 11.53 -16.28
CA HIS A 317 -8.64 12.54 -16.24
C HIS A 317 -8.50 13.62 -17.33
N THR A 318 -7.27 13.92 -17.74
CA THR A 318 -6.97 14.97 -18.74
C THR A 318 -6.67 14.40 -20.12
N HIS A 319 -6.87 13.09 -20.34
CA HIS A 319 -6.49 12.36 -21.55
C HIS A 319 -5.04 12.66 -21.99
N THR A 320 -4.12 12.75 -21.03
CA THR A 320 -2.72 13.10 -21.28
C THR A 320 -1.80 12.05 -20.69
N LYS A 321 -0.85 11.55 -21.48
CA LYS A 321 0.18 10.64 -20.99
C LYS A 321 1.21 11.40 -20.16
N VAL A 322 1.34 11.05 -18.88
CA VAL A 322 2.34 11.64 -17.99
C VAL A 322 3.59 10.78 -17.96
N ASN A 323 4.67 11.28 -18.55
CA ASN A 323 6.00 10.68 -18.51
C ASN A 323 6.74 11.19 -17.25
N ILE A 324 6.95 10.32 -16.26
CA ILE A 324 7.62 10.69 -15.01
C ILE A 324 9.13 10.48 -15.15
N ARG A 325 9.91 11.55 -15.06
CA ARG A 325 11.37 11.51 -14.99
C ARG A 325 11.81 11.61 -13.54
N TYR A 326 12.21 10.48 -12.94
CA TYR A 326 12.77 10.47 -11.59
C TYR A 326 14.17 11.07 -11.61
N VAL A 327 14.39 12.13 -10.82
CA VAL A 327 15.66 12.87 -10.75
C VAL A 327 16.17 12.86 -9.32
N ASP A 328 17.40 12.38 -9.12
CA ASP A 328 18.05 12.42 -7.82
C ASP A 328 18.45 13.85 -7.46
N SER A 329 17.91 14.35 -6.35
CA SER A 329 18.26 15.65 -5.80
C SER A 329 19.76 15.82 -5.51
N GLU A 330 20.49 14.77 -5.11
CA GLU A 330 21.95 14.85 -4.89
C GLU A 330 22.70 14.98 -6.23
N ALA A 331 22.15 14.44 -7.32
CA ALA A 331 22.70 14.66 -8.65
C ALA A 331 22.51 16.11 -9.10
N VAL A 332 21.38 16.75 -8.76
CA VAL A 332 21.17 18.19 -9.01
C VAL A 332 22.21 19.04 -8.27
N GLU A 333 22.54 18.69 -7.02
CA GLU A 333 23.60 19.38 -6.25
C GLU A 333 24.97 19.23 -6.90
N ALA A 334 25.33 18.01 -7.30
CA ALA A 334 26.66 17.71 -7.80
C ALA A 334 26.90 18.18 -9.23
N GLN A 335 25.88 18.11 -10.10
CA GLN A 335 26.00 18.31 -11.54
C GLN A 335 25.30 19.59 -12.04
N GLY A 336 24.52 20.23 -11.17
CA GLY A 336 23.70 21.39 -11.52
C GLY A 336 22.35 21.02 -12.12
N THR A 337 21.56 22.04 -12.43
CA THR A 337 20.15 21.90 -12.84
C THR A 337 19.94 21.54 -14.32
N GLY A 338 21.02 21.37 -15.11
CA GLY A 338 20.91 20.95 -16.51
C GLY A 338 20.25 19.59 -16.71
N ILE A 339 20.31 18.70 -15.70
CA ILE A 339 19.58 17.43 -15.71
C ILE A 339 18.05 17.61 -15.67
N LEU A 340 17.57 18.82 -15.37
CA LEU A 340 16.15 19.19 -15.39
C LEU A 340 15.73 19.77 -16.74
N ASP A 341 16.61 19.92 -17.72
CA ASP A 341 16.25 20.47 -19.02
C ASP A 341 15.24 19.57 -19.76
N GLY A 342 14.33 20.22 -20.51
CA GLY A 342 13.32 19.56 -21.33
C GLY A 342 12.13 18.94 -20.59
N VAL A 343 11.92 19.26 -19.30
CA VAL A 343 10.65 18.92 -18.62
C VAL A 343 9.61 20.01 -18.79
N ASP A 344 8.35 19.59 -18.77
CA ASP A 344 7.18 20.47 -18.81
C ASP A 344 6.76 20.93 -17.40
N ALA A 345 7.09 20.17 -16.36
CA ALA A 345 6.84 20.53 -14.96
C ALA A 345 7.84 19.89 -13.99
N ILE A 346 7.97 20.46 -12.79
CA ILE A 346 8.80 19.96 -11.70
C ILE A 346 7.94 19.67 -10.47
N LEU A 347 8.06 18.46 -9.93
CA LEU A 347 7.47 18.05 -8.66
C LEU A 347 8.59 17.75 -7.66
N VAL A 348 8.54 18.40 -6.49
CA VAL A 348 9.42 18.04 -5.36
C VAL A 348 8.57 17.36 -4.28
N PRO A 349 8.78 16.06 -4.01
CA PRO A 349 8.01 15.31 -3.05
C PRO A 349 8.46 15.59 -1.61
N GLY A 350 7.74 14.99 -0.66
CA GLY A 350 8.17 14.93 0.73
C GLY A 350 9.48 14.18 0.93
N GLY A 351 10.07 14.32 2.11
CA GLY A 351 11.24 13.57 2.52
C GLY A 351 11.78 14.05 3.85
N PHE A 352 12.72 13.29 4.41
CA PHE A 352 13.32 13.58 5.71
C PHE A 352 14.86 13.65 5.63
N GLY A 353 15.41 14.51 6.48
CA GLY A 353 16.85 14.68 6.68
C GLY A 353 17.52 15.58 5.63
N LEU A 354 18.81 15.83 5.87
CA LEU A 354 19.61 16.88 5.23
C LEU A 354 19.99 16.63 3.75
N ARG A 355 20.02 15.38 3.34
CA ARG A 355 20.60 14.97 2.04
C ARG A 355 19.73 15.44 0.87
N GLY A 356 20.36 16.08 -0.12
CA GLY A 356 19.70 16.51 -1.35
C GLY A 356 18.80 17.75 -1.19
N VAL A 357 18.87 18.46 -0.07
CA VAL A 357 18.01 19.63 0.18
C VAL A 357 18.39 20.81 -0.71
N GLU A 358 19.69 21.07 -0.89
CA GLU A 358 20.15 22.19 -1.73
C GLU A 358 19.88 21.93 -3.22
N GLY A 359 19.87 20.67 -3.63
CA GLY A 359 19.50 20.28 -5.00
C GLY A 359 18.03 20.51 -5.28
N LYS A 360 17.17 20.27 -4.29
CA LYS A 360 15.75 20.61 -4.36
C LYS A 360 15.55 22.13 -4.40
N ILE A 361 16.28 22.89 -3.60
CA ILE A 361 16.25 24.37 -3.64
C ILE A 361 16.68 24.87 -5.03
N ALA A 362 17.74 24.30 -5.62
CA ALA A 362 18.17 24.64 -6.97
C ALA A 362 17.11 24.29 -8.04
N ALA A 363 16.40 23.17 -7.89
CA ALA A 363 15.30 22.80 -8.77
C ALA A 363 14.12 23.80 -8.69
N VAL A 364 13.77 24.26 -7.48
CA VAL A 364 12.78 25.33 -7.27
C VAL A 364 13.22 26.61 -7.96
N GLN A 365 14.48 27.01 -7.77
CA GLN A 365 15.01 28.23 -8.34
C GLN A 365 14.90 28.21 -9.87
N LYS A 366 15.33 27.10 -10.51
CA LYS A 366 15.15 26.90 -11.95
C LYS A 366 13.69 27.01 -12.35
N ALA A 367 12.79 26.33 -11.62
CA ALA A 367 11.36 26.38 -11.94
C ALA A 367 10.80 27.82 -11.90
N ARG A 368 11.15 28.59 -10.86
CA ARG A 368 10.74 29.98 -10.69
C ARG A 368 11.30 30.89 -11.78
N GLU A 369 12.60 30.79 -12.07
CA GLU A 369 13.29 31.69 -13.00
C GLU A 369 12.94 31.41 -14.46
N GLU A 370 12.77 30.15 -14.81
CA GLU A 370 12.39 29.71 -16.17
C GLU A 370 10.86 29.61 -16.36
N LYS A 371 10.07 29.89 -15.31
CA LYS A 371 8.59 29.82 -15.31
C LYS A 371 8.05 28.42 -15.65
N ILE A 372 8.73 27.38 -15.17
CA ILE A 372 8.28 25.99 -15.26
C ILE A 372 7.25 25.75 -14.15
N PRO A 373 6.07 25.16 -14.45
CA PRO A 373 5.10 24.75 -13.44
C PRO A 373 5.73 23.90 -12.33
N TYR A 374 5.42 24.25 -11.09
CA TYR A 374 6.01 23.64 -9.90
C TYR A 374 4.94 23.12 -8.93
N LEU A 375 5.11 21.90 -8.43
CA LEU A 375 4.33 21.34 -7.32
C LEU A 375 5.25 20.88 -6.19
N GLY A 376 5.15 21.52 -5.03
CA GLY A 376 5.91 21.18 -3.84
C GLY A 376 5.05 20.54 -2.76
N ILE A 377 5.38 19.31 -2.36
CA ILE A 377 4.62 18.56 -1.35
C ILE A 377 5.44 18.43 -0.07
N CYS A 378 4.88 18.86 1.07
CA CYS A 378 5.54 18.85 2.37
C CYS A 378 6.93 19.52 2.31
N LEU A 379 8.02 18.75 2.32
CA LEU A 379 9.38 19.26 2.12
C LEU A 379 9.50 20.09 0.83
N GLY A 380 8.82 19.70 -0.27
CA GLY A 380 8.76 20.49 -1.50
C GLY A 380 8.21 21.90 -1.29
N MET A 381 7.21 22.07 -0.42
CA MET A 381 6.70 23.40 -0.07
C MET A 381 7.71 24.15 0.82
N GLN A 382 8.35 23.47 1.77
CA GLN A 382 9.37 24.09 2.64
C GLN A 382 10.55 24.64 1.82
N VAL A 383 11.10 23.86 0.88
CA VAL A 383 12.23 24.31 0.05
C VAL A 383 11.82 25.45 -0.88
N ALA A 384 10.54 25.53 -1.28
CA ALA A 384 10.03 26.67 -2.05
C ALA A 384 10.02 27.97 -1.24
N VAL A 385 9.63 27.90 0.03
CA VAL A 385 9.70 29.04 0.95
C VAL A 385 11.15 29.46 1.20
N ILE A 386 12.05 28.50 1.38
CA ILE A 386 13.48 28.76 1.59
C ILE A 386 14.10 29.44 0.36
N GLU A 387 13.88 28.90 -0.84
CA GLU A 387 14.39 29.47 -2.09
C GLU A 387 13.92 30.91 -2.28
N TYR A 388 12.62 31.16 -2.11
CA TYR A 388 12.05 32.49 -2.28
C TYR A 388 12.56 33.49 -1.23
N ALA A 389 12.71 33.04 0.02
CA ALA A 389 13.27 33.85 1.09
C ALA A 389 14.71 34.29 0.79
N ARG A 390 15.55 33.35 0.32
CA ARG A 390 16.95 33.62 -0.05
C ARG A 390 17.05 34.57 -1.24
N ASN A 391 16.38 34.22 -2.34
CA ASN A 391 16.65 34.82 -3.65
C ASN A 391 15.77 36.04 -3.98
N VAL A 392 14.56 36.11 -3.42
CA VAL A 392 13.60 37.19 -3.73
C VAL A 392 13.42 38.14 -2.55
N ALA A 393 13.35 37.63 -1.31
CA ALA A 393 13.22 38.46 -0.12
C ALA A 393 14.55 38.97 0.44
N GLY A 394 15.70 38.49 -0.07
CA GLY A 394 17.04 38.91 0.36
C GLY A 394 17.45 38.41 1.75
N LEU A 395 16.81 37.35 2.25
CA LEU A 395 17.14 36.71 3.52
C LEU A 395 18.25 35.67 3.31
N GLU A 396 19.47 36.16 3.10
CA GLU A 396 20.64 35.30 2.92
C GLU A 396 20.83 34.35 4.10
N GLY A 397 21.02 33.05 3.83
CA GLY A 397 21.09 32.02 4.86
C GLY A 397 19.74 31.60 5.44
N ALA A 398 18.61 31.96 4.81
CA ALA A 398 17.31 31.42 5.23
C ALA A 398 17.25 29.89 5.12
N HIS A 399 16.71 29.23 6.15
CA HIS A 399 16.63 27.77 6.21
C HIS A 399 15.48 27.27 7.10
N SER A 400 15.25 25.96 7.07
CA SER A 400 14.53 25.21 8.10
C SER A 400 15.43 24.85 9.29
N THR A 401 14.93 24.98 10.52
CA THR A 401 15.61 24.52 11.74
C THR A 401 15.78 23.00 11.80
N GLU A 402 15.03 22.25 10.99
CA GLU A 402 15.26 20.80 10.81
C GLU A 402 16.66 20.53 10.23
N PHE A 403 17.12 21.43 9.36
CA PHE A 403 18.34 21.22 8.58
C PHE A 403 19.52 22.07 9.08
N ASP A 404 19.26 23.32 9.44
CA ASP A 404 20.26 24.21 10.02
C ASP A 404 19.67 24.90 11.25
N ARG A 405 20.09 24.41 12.42
CA ARG A 405 19.66 24.97 13.72
C ARG A 405 20.20 26.37 13.98
N HIS A 406 21.26 26.76 13.28
CA HIS A 406 21.93 28.05 13.45
C HIS A 406 21.62 29.01 12.30
N ALA A 407 20.65 28.67 11.44
CA ALA A 407 20.25 29.51 10.33
C ALA A 407 19.90 30.92 10.82
N PRO A 408 20.50 31.98 10.26
CA PRO A 408 20.21 33.36 10.67
C PRO A 408 18.74 33.73 10.46
N HIS A 409 18.07 33.07 9.51
CA HIS A 409 16.65 33.27 9.19
C HIS A 409 15.90 31.92 9.14
N PRO A 410 15.39 31.41 10.27
CA PRO A 410 14.65 30.14 10.33
C PRO A 410 13.21 30.31 9.81
N VAL A 411 13.03 30.32 8.49
CA VAL A 411 11.73 30.53 7.83
C VAL A 411 10.79 29.32 7.95
N ILE A 412 11.34 28.15 8.25
CA ILE A 412 10.61 26.93 8.61
C ILE A 412 11.12 26.45 9.97
N ALA A 413 10.21 26.11 10.88
CA ALA A 413 10.58 25.68 12.23
C ALA A 413 9.58 24.66 12.80
N LEU A 414 9.99 23.98 13.87
CA LEU A 414 9.16 23.02 14.58
C LEU A 414 7.96 23.74 15.24
N ILE A 415 6.76 23.25 14.99
CA ILE A 415 5.55 23.74 15.66
C ILE A 415 5.56 23.22 17.10
N THR A 416 5.69 24.12 18.07
CA THR A 416 5.80 23.77 19.50
C THR A 416 4.45 23.51 20.17
N GLU A 417 3.35 23.97 19.59
CA GLU A 417 1.99 23.79 20.11
C GLU A 417 0.96 23.76 18.98
N TRP A 418 0.04 22.79 18.99
CA TRP A 418 -1.15 22.80 18.12
C TRP A 418 -2.34 22.12 18.80
N THR A 419 -3.54 22.37 18.28
CA THR A 419 -4.78 21.77 18.79
C THR A 419 -5.33 20.79 17.76
N ASN A 420 -5.58 19.55 18.19
CA ASN A 420 -6.22 18.51 17.40
C ASN A 420 -7.74 18.76 17.27
N GLU A 421 -8.42 18.04 16.38
CA GLU A 421 -9.87 18.20 16.15
C GLU A 421 -10.72 17.86 17.38
N ASP A 422 -10.24 16.96 18.25
CA ASP A 422 -10.88 16.59 19.52
C ASP A 422 -10.66 17.62 20.65
N GLY A 423 -9.94 18.71 20.37
CA GLY A 423 -9.63 19.77 21.32
C GLY A 423 -8.39 19.49 22.19
N THR A 424 -7.71 18.36 22.01
CA THR A 424 -6.45 18.09 22.70
C THR A 424 -5.35 19.03 22.19
N VAL A 425 -4.59 19.61 23.13
CA VAL A 425 -3.46 20.50 22.81
C VAL A 425 -2.19 19.69 22.93
N GLU A 426 -1.54 19.48 21.80
CA GLU A 426 -0.24 18.84 21.73
C GLU A 426 0.85 19.88 21.94
N ARG A 427 1.82 19.55 22.78
CA ARG A 427 2.99 20.39 23.05
C ARG A 427 4.25 19.60 22.79
N ARG A 428 5.09 20.11 21.90
CA ARG A 428 6.37 19.49 21.57
C ARG A 428 7.55 20.33 22.03
N SER A 429 8.58 19.59 22.42
CA SER A 429 9.92 20.09 22.63
C SER A 429 10.90 19.20 21.86
N GLU A 430 12.17 19.60 21.81
CA GLU A 430 13.23 18.79 21.19
C GLU A 430 13.44 17.41 21.86
N HIS A 431 12.88 17.21 23.06
CA HIS A 431 12.96 15.96 23.81
C HIS A 431 11.74 15.05 23.64
N SER A 432 10.75 15.47 22.85
CA SER A 432 9.57 14.67 22.56
C SER A 432 9.93 13.50 21.64
N ASP A 433 9.28 12.35 21.83
CA ASP A 433 9.47 11.18 20.96
C ASP A 433 9.18 11.55 19.50
N LEU A 434 9.97 10.99 18.57
CA LEU A 434 9.85 11.28 17.14
C LEU A 434 8.52 10.75 16.55
N GLY A 435 7.96 9.67 17.12
CA GLY A 435 6.69 9.08 16.74
C GLY A 435 5.49 9.55 17.60
N GLY A 436 4.27 9.42 17.06
CA GLY A 436 3.01 9.57 17.82
C GLY A 436 2.57 11.00 18.19
N THR A 437 3.39 12.03 17.94
CA THR A 437 3.08 13.45 18.26
C THR A 437 3.26 14.36 17.03
N MET A 438 2.89 13.89 15.85
CA MET A 438 2.95 14.69 14.60
C MET A 438 1.54 15.03 14.11
N ARG A 439 1.41 16.12 13.32
CA ARG A 439 0.15 16.41 12.59
C ARG A 439 -0.05 15.32 11.54
N LEU A 440 -0.90 14.34 11.87
CA LEU A 440 -1.20 13.17 11.05
C LEU A 440 -2.70 13.10 10.76
N GLY A 441 -3.03 12.55 9.59
CA GLY A 441 -4.41 12.32 9.17
C GLY A 441 -5.07 13.54 8.51
N ALA A 442 -6.37 13.40 8.30
CA ALA A 442 -7.18 14.42 7.66
C ALA A 442 -7.29 15.66 8.56
N GLN A 443 -7.08 16.84 7.98
CA GLN A 443 -7.24 18.10 8.68
C GLN A 443 -7.89 19.14 7.79
N LYS A 444 -8.88 19.85 8.33
CA LYS A 444 -9.56 20.92 7.59
C LYS A 444 -8.61 22.07 7.24
N CYS A 445 -8.33 22.25 5.95
CA CYS A 445 -7.63 23.42 5.41
C CYS A 445 -8.64 24.46 4.92
N ARG A 446 -8.46 25.74 5.27
CA ARG A 446 -9.28 26.84 4.74
C ARG A 446 -8.50 27.59 3.68
N LEU A 447 -8.96 27.53 2.44
CA LEU A 447 -8.35 28.25 1.33
C LEU A 447 -8.76 29.72 1.36
N ARG A 448 -7.84 30.59 0.94
CA ARG A 448 -8.11 32.02 0.78
C ARG A 448 -8.81 32.24 -0.55
N GLU A 449 -9.83 33.09 -0.58
CA GLU A 449 -10.52 33.42 -1.83
C GLU A 449 -9.56 34.08 -2.83
N GLY A 450 -9.64 33.67 -4.10
CA GLY A 450 -8.83 34.19 -5.19
C GLY A 450 -7.38 33.65 -5.28
N THR A 451 -7.05 32.57 -4.57
CA THR A 451 -5.78 31.85 -4.69
C THR A 451 -5.87 30.61 -5.54
#